data_AF-A7KZQ5-F1
#
_entry.id   AF-A7KZQ5-F1
#
_cell.length_a   1.000
_cell.length_b   1.000
_cell.length_c   1.000
_cell.angle_alpha   90.00
_cell.angle_beta   90.00
_cell.angle_gamma   90.00
#
_symmetry.space_group_name_H-M   'P 1'
#
loop_
_entity.id
_entity.type
_entity.pdbx_description
1 polymer ?
#
loop_
_entity_poly.entity_id
_entity_poly.type
_entity_poly.pdbx_seq_one_letter_code
_entity_poly.pdbx_strand_id
1 'polypeptide(L)'
;ELGSDSDTGGQVKYVVELARALGSMPGVYRVDLLTRQVSSPDVDWTYAEPTEMLSPRNADDFSDEMGESSGAYIIRIPFGPRDKYIPKELLWPHIPEFVDGAPGHIIQMSKVLGEQIGSGKPVWPAAIHGHYADAGDSVALLSGALNVPMLFTGHSLGRDKLEQLLKQSHSSRDEINSTYKIMRRIEAEELSLDASEIVITSTRQEIEEQWRLYDGFGPILERKIRARIKRNVSCYGRFMPRMVIIPPGMEFHHIVPLDGDMDGETETNEDHPTSPDPHIWTEIMRFFTNPRKPMILALARPDPKKNITTLVKAFGECRPL
;
A
#
# COMPACT_ATOMS: atom_id res chain seq x y z
N GLU A 1 -0.85 9.48 -10.11
CA GLU A 1 -2.00 9.22 -11.00
C GLU A 1 -2.85 8.06 -10.47
N LEU A 2 -3.65 8.24 -9.41
CA LEU A 2 -4.41 7.13 -8.83
C LEU A 2 -5.44 6.57 -9.84
N GLY A 3 -5.37 5.27 -10.10
CA GLY A 3 -6.28 4.56 -11.00
C GLY A 3 -5.96 4.67 -12.49
N SER A 4 -4.79 5.19 -12.87
CA SER A 4 -4.34 5.22 -14.27
C SER A 4 -4.17 3.83 -14.87
N ASP A 5 -3.74 2.86 -14.05
CA ASP A 5 -3.54 1.46 -14.44
C ASP A 5 -3.97 0.48 -13.31
N SER A 6 -3.78 -0.82 -13.55
CA SER A 6 -4.14 -1.88 -12.60
C SER A 6 -3.26 -1.93 -11.35
N ASP A 7 -2.08 -1.32 -11.39
CA ASP A 7 -1.04 -1.39 -10.36
C ASP A 7 -1.04 -0.12 -9.48
N THR A 8 -1.50 1.00 -10.02
CA THR A 8 -1.58 2.30 -9.37
C THR A 8 -2.93 2.46 -8.66
N GLY A 9 -3.09 1.78 -7.53
CA GLY A 9 -4.34 1.71 -6.76
C GLY A 9 -4.23 2.18 -5.30
N GLY A 10 -5.07 1.56 -4.44
CA GLY A 10 -5.11 1.89 -3.01
C GLY A 10 -3.79 1.68 -2.27
N GLN A 11 -2.94 0.75 -2.74
CA GLN A 11 -1.59 0.55 -2.21
C GLN A 11 -0.74 1.81 -2.36
N VAL A 12 -0.72 2.44 -3.55
CA VAL A 12 0.10 3.64 -3.80
C VAL A 12 -0.34 4.77 -2.88
N LYS A 13 -1.65 4.99 -2.75
CA LYS A 13 -2.19 5.97 -1.80
C LYS A 13 -1.75 5.64 -0.36
N TYR A 14 -1.87 4.38 0.04
CA TYR A 14 -1.48 3.94 1.38
C TYR A 14 0.00 4.25 1.67
N VAL A 15 0.93 3.85 0.79
CA VAL A 15 2.37 3.97 1.09
C VAL A 15 2.85 5.42 1.03
N VAL A 16 2.28 6.25 0.15
CA VAL A 16 2.62 7.67 0.09
C VAL A 16 2.10 8.42 1.33
N GLU A 17 0.87 8.14 1.75
CA GLU A 17 0.31 8.73 2.99
C GLU A 17 1.07 8.23 4.22
N LEU A 18 1.42 6.94 4.28
CA LEU A 18 2.23 6.38 5.36
C LEU A 18 3.62 7.05 5.43
N ALA A 19 4.31 7.19 4.30
CA ALA A 19 5.63 7.82 4.27
C ALA A 19 5.57 9.28 4.72
N ARG A 20 4.56 10.04 4.27
CA ARG A 20 4.35 11.43 4.70
C ARG A 20 4.05 11.53 6.20
N ALA A 21 3.17 10.67 6.71
CA ALA A 21 2.83 10.63 8.12
C ALA A 21 4.06 10.30 8.97
N LEU A 22 4.78 9.23 8.63
CA LEU A 22 6.03 8.84 9.31
C LEU A 22 7.08 9.95 9.27
N GLY A 23 7.26 10.61 8.12
CA GLY A 23 8.21 11.72 7.98
C GLY A 23 7.85 12.96 8.80
N SER A 24 6.63 13.03 9.33
CA SER A 24 6.17 14.11 10.24
C SER A 24 6.14 13.65 11.71
N MET A 25 6.48 12.40 12.02
CA MET A 25 6.42 11.87 13.38
C MET A 25 7.64 12.29 14.19
N PRO A 26 7.45 12.74 15.45
CA PRO A 26 8.57 12.96 16.37
C PRO A 26 9.43 11.72 16.52
N GLY A 27 10.75 11.88 16.36
CA GLY A 27 11.73 10.79 16.44
C GLY A 27 12.01 10.10 15.10
N VAL A 28 11.29 10.42 14.03
CA VAL A 28 11.62 10.00 12.66
C VAL A 28 12.29 11.15 11.94
N TYR A 29 13.57 11.00 11.61
CA TYR A 29 14.30 12.04 10.89
C TYR A 29 14.01 12.02 9.40
N ARG A 30 13.99 10.83 8.78
CA ARG A 30 13.84 10.66 7.33
C ARG A 30 13.10 9.37 6.99
N VAL A 31 12.30 9.43 5.93
CA VAL A 31 11.63 8.28 5.31
C VAL A 31 11.90 8.27 3.80
N ASP A 32 12.44 7.17 3.29
CA ASP A 32 12.63 6.96 1.85
C ASP A 32 11.68 5.88 1.34
N LEU A 33 10.78 6.26 0.43
CA LEU A 33 9.89 5.37 -0.31
C LEU A 33 10.57 4.96 -1.63
N LEU A 34 11.18 3.79 -1.64
CA LEU A 34 11.90 3.29 -2.83
C LEU A 34 10.90 2.68 -3.83
N THR A 35 11.06 3.01 -5.10
CA THR A 35 10.26 2.46 -6.20
C THR A 35 11.06 2.42 -7.51
N ARG A 36 10.45 1.95 -8.60
CA ARG A 36 11.08 1.89 -9.93
C ARG A 36 11.13 3.25 -10.60
N GLN A 37 12.27 3.57 -11.22
CA GLN A 37 12.39 4.71 -12.14
C GLN A 37 11.89 4.32 -13.53
N VAL A 38 10.98 5.11 -14.09
CA VAL A 38 10.37 4.85 -15.40
C VAL A 38 10.45 6.11 -16.25
N SER A 39 11.13 6.03 -17.39
CA SER A 39 11.31 7.11 -18.36
C SER A 39 10.58 6.75 -19.66
N SER A 40 9.25 6.58 -19.58
CA SER A 40 8.40 6.26 -20.72
C SER A 40 7.47 7.44 -21.04
N PRO A 41 7.14 7.69 -22.32
CA PRO A 41 6.06 8.61 -22.67
C PRO A 41 4.66 8.14 -22.22
N ASP A 42 4.51 6.87 -21.80
CA ASP A 42 3.23 6.31 -21.35
C ASP A 42 2.86 6.68 -19.91
N VAL A 43 3.79 7.27 -19.16
CA VAL A 43 3.59 7.71 -17.77
C VAL A 43 3.97 9.17 -17.63
N ASP A 44 3.51 9.83 -16.57
CA ASP A 44 3.91 11.20 -16.30
C ASP A 44 5.44 11.32 -16.16
N TRP A 45 6.01 12.41 -16.67
CA TRP A 45 7.46 12.63 -16.72
C TRP A 45 8.11 12.60 -15.33
N THR A 46 7.36 12.90 -14.27
CA THR A 46 7.86 12.84 -12.88
C THR A 46 8.30 11.43 -12.47
N TYR A 47 7.82 10.37 -13.13
CA TYR A 47 8.29 9.00 -12.89
C TYR A 47 9.76 8.78 -13.31
N ALA A 48 10.31 9.68 -14.13
CA ALA A 48 11.71 9.69 -14.49
C ALA A 48 12.58 10.44 -13.46
N GLU A 49 12.00 11.25 -12.59
CA GLU A 49 12.76 12.02 -11.60
C GLU A 49 13.28 11.08 -10.50
N PRO A 50 14.61 10.99 -10.29
CA PRO A 50 15.22 10.03 -9.37
C PRO A 50 14.80 10.27 -7.92
N THR A 51 14.51 11.51 -7.56
CA THR A 51 14.14 11.92 -6.21
C THR A 51 12.99 12.90 -6.27
N GLU A 52 11.99 12.71 -5.42
CA GLU A 52 10.88 13.64 -5.24
C GLU A 52 10.58 13.79 -3.75
N MET A 53 10.50 15.03 -3.25
CA MET A 53 10.16 15.28 -1.86
C MET A 53 8.64 15.18 -1.67
N LEU A 54 8.22 14.35 -0.72
CA LEU A 54 6.84 14.29 -0.26
C LEU A 54 6.62 15.42 0.74
N SER A 55 6.25 16.59 0.22
CA SER A 55 5.98 17.76 1.04
C SER A 55 4.98 17.42 2.16
N PRO A 56 5.26 17.82 3.41
CA PRO A 56 4.29 17.76 4.48
C PRO A 56 3.06 18.59 4.14
N ARG A 57 1.89 18.18 4.61
CA ARG A 57 0.64 18.92 4.31
C ARG A 57 0.50 20.22 5.12
N ASN A 58 1.08 20.27 6.31
CA ASN A 58 1.05 21.45 7.17
C ASN A 58 2.48 21.99 7.29
N ALA A 59 2.89 22.83 6.35
CA ALA A 59 4.23 23.44 6.36
C ALA A 59 4.45 24.37 7.57
N ASP A 60 3.38 24.86 8.19
CA ASP A 60 3.42 25.82 9.30
C ASP A 60 3.83 25.21 10.66
N ASP A 61 3.79 23.89 10.80
CA ASP A 61 4.19 23.18 12.04
C ASP A 61 5.67 22.72 12.01
N PHE A 62 6.40 22.97 10.92
CA PHE A 62 7.81 22.61 10.80
C PHE A 62 8.67 23.71 11.42
N SER A 63 9.32 23.41 12.54
CA SER A 63 10.34 24.30 13.10
C SER A 63 11.54 24.38 12.15
N ASP A 64 12.19 25.55 12.13
CA ASP A 64 13.48 25.81 11.45
C ASP A 64 14.64 24.86 11.91
N GLU A 65 14.37 23.90 12.81
CA GLU A 65 15.33 22.93 13.34
C GLU A 65 15.44 21.64 12.51
N MET A 66 14.57 21.43 11.51
CA MET A 66 14.62 20.24 10.66
C MET A 66 15.72 20.38 9.60
N GLY A 67 16.77 19.53 9.70
CA GLY A 67 17.90 19.55 8.77
C GLY A 67 17.51 19.22 7.32
N GLU A 68 18.38 19.59 6.38
CA GLU A 68 18.11 19.58 4.93
C GLU A 68 17.63 18.24 4.35
N SER A 69 18.02 17.11 4.97
CA SER A 69 17.64 15.76 4.50
C SER A 69 16.44 15.16 5.23
N SER A 70 15.77 15.94 6.08
CA SER A 70 14.66 15.45 6.92
C SER A 70 13.33 15.36 6.15
N GLY A 71 12.40 14.57 6.66
CA GLY A 71 11.08 14.36 6.06
C GLY A 71 11.01 13.13 5.15
N ALA A 72 10.08 13.13 4.19
CA ALA A 72 9.77 11.97 3.36
C ALA A 72 10.08 12.20 1.88
N TYR A 73 10.62 11.18 1.21
CA TYR A 73 11.05 11.25 -0.19
C TYR A 73 10.62 10.00 -0.96
N ILE A 74 10.22 10.16 -2.21
CA ILE A 74 10.17 9.07 -3.19
C ILE A 74 11.56 8.97 -3.82
N ILE A 75 12.13 7.77 -3.80
CA ILE A 75 13.43 7.46 -4.38
C ILE A 75 13.23 6.43 -5.48
N ARG A 76 13.54 6.80 -6.72
CA ARG A 76 13.30 5.96 -7.90
C ARG A 76 14.61 5.29 -8.32
N ILE A 77 14.70 3.98 -8.11
CA ILE A 77 15.84 3.16 -8.49
C ILE A 77 15.64 2.68 -9.94
N PRO A 78 16.60 2.89 -10.86
CA PRO A 78 16.50 2.36 -12.21
C PRO A 78 16.72 0.85 -12.21
N PHE A 79 15.74 0.12 -12.75
CA PHE A 79 15.89 -1.31 -13.03
C PHE A 79 14.93 -1.77 -14.13
N GLY A 80 15.34 -2.81 -14.86
CA GLY A 80 14.71 -3.24 -16.09
C GLY A 80 14.72 -2.17 -17.19
N PRO A 81 14.01 -2.40 -18.31
CA PRO A 81 13.88 -1.45 -19.41
C PRO A 81 13.35 -0.07 -18.97
N ARG A 82 14.16 0.99 -19.04
CA ARG A 82 13.79 2.32 -18.53
C ARG A 82 12.74 3.04 -19.37
N ASP A 83 12.69 2.74 -20.66
CA ASP A 83 11.90 3.39 -21.69
C ASP A 83 10.43 2.92 -21.76
N LYS A 84 10.02 2.01 -20.87
CA LYS A 84 8.66 1.48 -20.84
C LYS A 84 8.16 1.15 -19.45
N TYR A 85 6.85 1.26 -19.28
CA TYR A 85 6.14 0.70 -18.15
C TYR A 85 6.15 -0.83 -18.20
N ILE A 86 6.28 -1.48 -17.05
CA ILE A 86 6.27 -2.94 -16.91
C ILE A 86 5.22 -3.27 -15.85
N PRO A 87 4.16 -4.01 -16.21
CA PRO A 87 3.17 -4.46 -15.25
C PRO A 87 3.79 -5.33 -14.16
N LYS A 88 3.25 -5.28 -12.95
CA LYS A 88 3.75 -6.03 -11.79
C LYS A 88 3.95 -7.53 -12.03
N GLU A 89 3.08 -8.17 -12.83
CA GLU A 89 3.20 -9.58 -13.19
C GLU A 89 4.48 -9.90 -13.98
N LEU A 90 5.10 -8.90 -14.61
CA LEU A 90 6.29 -9.04 -15.45
C LEU A 90 7.55 -8.44 -14.82
N LEU A 91 7.46 -7.87 -13.61
CA LEU A 91 8.62 -7.27 -12.92
C LEU A 91 9.60 -8.30 -12.35
N TRP A 92 9.14 -9.53 -12.08
CA TRP A 92 9.93 -10.57 -11.38
C TRP A 92 11.37 -10.78 -11.89
N PRO A 93 11.65 -10.82 -13.21
CA PRO A 93 13.01 -11.01 -13.70
C PRO A 93 13.97 -9.85 -13.37
N HIS A 94 13.43 -8.66 -13.06
CA HIS A 94 14.20 -7.45 -12.81
C HIS A 94 14.31 -7.10 -11.32
N ILE A 95 13.67 -7.87 -10.43
CA ILE A 95 13.78 -7.67 -8.97
C ILE A 95 15.24 -7.74 -8.48
N PRO A 96 16.10 -8.67 -8.95
CA PRO A 96 17.51 -8.68 -8.56
C PRO A 96 18.24 -7.36 -8.89
N GLU A 97 17.94 -6.74 -10.03
CA GLU A 97 18.53 -5.45 -10.41
C GLU A 97 18.14 -4.33 -9.43
N PHE A 98 16.90 -4.33 -8.93
CA PHE A 98 16.47 -3.40 -7.88
C PHE A 98 17.22 -3.65 -6.57
N VAL A 99 17.40 -4.92 -6.19
CA VAL A 99 18.14 -5.32 -4.98
C VAL A 99 19.62 -4.96 -5.07
N ASP A 100 20.21 -4.98 -6.25
CA ASP A 100 21.59 -4.53 -6.48
C ASP A 100 21.71 -2.99 -6.43
N GLY A 101 20.70 -2.27 -6.96
CA GLY A 101 20.70 -0.81 -7.03
C GLY A 101 20.35 -0.10 -5.72
N ALA A 102 19.39 -0.63 -4.96
CA ALA A 102 18.89 0.00 -3.74
C ALA A 102 19.96 0.23 -2.63
N PRO A 103 20.89 -0.72 -2.35
CA PRO A 103 21.95 -0.52 -1.37
C PRO A 103 22.83 0.70 -1.67
N GLY A 104 23.03 1.05 -2.95
CA GLY A 104 23.79 2.25 -3.34
C GLY A 104 23.21 3.52 -2.74
N HIS A 105 21.89 3.71 -2.87
CA HIS A 105 21.18 4.82 -2.25
C HIS A 105 21.24 4.76 -0.72
N ILE A 106 20.94 3.59 -0.13
CA ILE A 106 20.89 3.41 1.33
C ILE A 106 22.24 3.71 1.98
N ILE A 107 23.34 3.21 1.41
CA ILE A 107 24.70 3.45 1.91
C ILE A 107 25.09 4.92 1.76
N GLN A 108 24.72 5.55 0.63
CA GLN A 108 25.00 6.96 0.42
C GLN A 108 24.26 7.82 1.46
N MET A 109 22.96 7.58 1.66
CA MET A 109 22.19 8.29 2.67
C MET A 109 22.69 8.01 4.08
N SER A 110 23.14 6.79 4.37
CA SER A 110 23.71 6.44 5.66
C SER A 110 24.91 7.32 6.03
N LYS A 111 25.74 7.67 5.05
CA LYS A 111 26.88 8.58 5.23
C LYS A 111 26.43 10.03 5.41
N VAL A 112 25.54 10.51 4.54
CA VAL A 112 25.00 11.89 4.61
C VAL A 112 24.32 12.14 5.96
N LEU A 113 23.45 11.22 6.39
CA LEU A 113 22.79 11.29 7.70
C LEU A 113 23.79 11.14 8.84
N GLY A 114 24.87 10.38 8.63
CA GLY A 114 25.97 10.29 9.58
C GLY A 114 26.64 11.63 9.87
N GLU A 115 26.86 12.45 8.84
CA GLU A 115 27.41 13.80 8.97
C GLU A 115 26.41 14.77 9.62
N GLN A 116 25.12 14.66 9.27
CA GLN A 116 24.08 15.59 9.73
C GLN A 116 23.61 15.32 11.16
N ILE A 117 23.38 14.05 11.52
CA ILE A 117 22.77 13.66 12.81
C ILE A 117 23.53 12.54 13.54
N GLY A 118 24.46 11.87 12.88
CA GLY A 118 25.19 10.71 13.42
C GLY A 118 26.55 11.03 14.05
N SER A 119 26.90 12.30 14.22
CA SER A 119 28.22 12.74 14.72
C SER A 119 29.39 12.14 13.90
N GLY A 120 29.23 12.08 12.57
CA GLY A 120 30.20 11.52 11.62
C GLY A 120 30.20 9.99 11.51
N LYS A 121 29.33 9.28 12.26
CA LYS A 121 29.18 7.81 12.14
C LYS A 121 28.02 7.47 11.21
N PRO A 122 28.12 6.40 10.39
CA PRO A 122 27.01 5.98 9.54
C PRO A 122 25.72 5.74 10.33
N VAL A 123 24.62 6.30 9.82
CA VAL A 123 23.28 6.10 10.38
C VAL A 123 22.54 5.12 9.49
N TRP A 124 22.12 3.99 10.03
CA TRP A 124 21.40 2.96 9.27
C TRP A 124 19.90 3.13 9.44
N PRO A 125 19.08 2.67 8.47
CA PRO A 125 17.64 2.63 8.64
C PRO A 125 17.29 1.82 9.89
N ALA A 126 16.35 2.33 10.70
CA ALA A 126 15.88 1.59 11.87
C ALA A 126 15.10 0.32 11.48
N ALA A 127 14.49 0.35 10.29
CA ALA A 127 13.81 -0.78 9.69
C ALA A 127 13.66 -0.58 8.17
N ILE A 128 13.32 -1.65 7.45
CA ILE A 128 12.90 -1.61 6.04
C ILE A 128 11.53 -2.29 5.92
N HIS A 129 10.59 -1.65 5.24
CA HIS A 129 9.19 -2.10 5.15
C HIS A 129 8.83 -2.49 3.72
N GLY A 130 8.63 -3.79 3.47
CA GLY A 130 8.13 -4.30 2.20
C GLY A 130 6.61 -4.10 2.07
N HIS A 131 6.16 -3.61 0.92
CA HIS A 131 4.75 -3.41 0.61
C HIS A 131 4.38 -4.13 -0.69
N TYR A 132 3.51 -5.14 -0.59
CA TYR A 132 3.20 -6.08 -1.68
C TYR A 132 4.36 -7.05 -1.98
N ALA A 133 4.07 -8.09 -2.77
CA ALA A 133 4.92 -9.27 -2.87
C ALA A 133 6.31 -9.00 -3.48
N ASP A 134 6.39 -8.17 -4.51
CA ASP A 134 7.64 -7.79 -5.19
C ASP A 134 8.58 -6.98 -4.29
N ALA A 135 8.05 -6.00 -3.55
CA ALA A 135 8.82 -5.27 -2.57
C ALA A 135 9.15 -6.14 -1.35
N GLY A 136 8.27 -7.06 -0.96
CA GLY A 136 8.53 -8.05 0.07
C GLY A 136 9.75 -8.93 -0.26
N ASP A 137 9.78 -9.48 -1.48
CA ASP A 137 10.90 -10.26 -2.02
C ASP A 137 12.21 -9.45 -2.01
N SER A 138 12.14 -8.20 -2.48
CA SER A 138 13.28 -7.29 -2.49
C SER A 138 13.79 -6.99 -1.08
N VAL A 139 12.89 -6.65 -0.17
CA VAL A 139 13.22 -6.25 1.21
C VAL A 139 13.71 -7.43 2.03
N ALA A 140 13.24 -8.66 1.77
CA ALA A 140 13.77 -9.86 2.42
C ALA A 140 15.27 -10.06 2.14
N LEU A 141 15.71 -9.74 0.92
CA LEU A 141 17.14 -9.80 0.56
C LEU A 141 17.92 -8.61 1.13
N LEU A 142 17.36 -7.40 1.04
CA LEU A 142 18.00 -6.17 1.54
C LEU A 142 18.16 -6.18 3.07
N SER A 143 17.15 -6.64 3.80
CA SER A 143 17.17 -6.69 5.27
C SER A 143 18.28 -7.60 5.78
N GLY A 144 18.45 -8.78 5.16
CA GLY A 144 19.53 -9.70 5.46
C GLY A 144 20.91 -9.13 5.12
N ALA A 145 21.06 -8.48 3.96
CA ALA A 145 22.32 -7.87 3.53
C ALA A 145 22.75 -6.68 4.42
N LEU A 146 21.78 -5.87 4.86
CA LEU A 146 22.02 -4.67 5.68
C LEU A 146 21.99 -4.96 7.18
N ASN A 147 21.53 -6.16 7.59
CA ASN A 147 21.24 -6.52 8.98
C ASN A 147 20.31 -5.51 9.67
N VAL A 148 19.22 -5.15 8.97
CA VAL A 148 18.20 -4.20 9.43
C VAL A 148 16.86 -4.93 9.57
N PRO A 149 16.08 -4.69 10.65
CA PRO A 149 14.78 -5.32 10.84
C PRO A 149 13.83 -5.14 9.65
N MET A 150 13.19 -6.22 9.22
CA MET A 150 12.18 -6.21 8.16
C MET A 150 10.76 -6.12 8.73
N LEU A 151 9.98 -5.19 8.21
CA LEU A 151 8.52 -5.15 8.33
C LEU A 151 7.89 -5.52 7.00
N PHE A 152 6.68 -6.07 7.04
CA PHE A 152 5.96 -6.42 5.82
C PHE A 152 4.47 -6.13 5.89
N THR A 153 3.90 -5.64 4.79
CA THR A 153 2.45 -5.50 4.58
C THR A 153 2.10 -6.05 3.22
N GLY A 154 1.28 -7.10 3.19
CA GLY A 154 0.93 -7.81 1.96
C GLY A 154 0.00 -7.02 1.02
N HIS A 155 -0.93 -6.21 1.58
CA HIS A 155 -2.04 -5.51 0.88
C HIS A 155 -3.06 -6.42 0.20
N SER A 156 -2.59 -7.39 -0.58
CA SER A 156 -3.35 -8.47 -1.19
C SER A 156 -2.45 -9.69 -1.20
N LEU A 157 -3.01 -10.87 -0.93
CA LEU A 157 -2.24 -12.12 -0.84
C LEU A 157 -2.47 -13.03 -2.05
N GLY A 158 -1.40 -13.65 -2.53
CA GLY A 158 -1.39 -14.56 -3.66
C GLY A 158 -2.22 -15.82 -3.45
N ARG A 159 -2.15 -16.47 -2.28
CA ARG A 159 -2.94 -17.70 -1.99
C ARG A 159 -4.44 -17.41 -1.97
N ASP A 160 -4.87 -16.33 -1.32
CA ASP A 160 -6.27 -15.88 -1.33
C ASP A 160 -6.76 -15.54 -2.76
N LYS A 161 -5.93 -14.80 -3.53
CA LYS A 161 -6.24 -14.49 -4.94
C LYS A 161 -6.37 -15.78 -5.78
N LEU A 162 -5.50 -16.76 -5.57
CA LEU A 162 -5.53 -18.04 -6.30
C LEU A 162 -6.83 -18.81 -5.99
N GLU A 163 -7.19 -18.97 -4.70
CA GLU A 163 -8.42 -19.64 -4.32
C GLU A 163 -9.66 -18.98 -4.94
N GLN A 164 -9.71 -17.65 -4.95
CA GLN A 164 -10.81 -16.90 -5.55
C GLN A 164 -10.88 -17.08 -7.07
N LEU A 165 -9.74 -17.01 -7.76
CA LEU A 165 -9.69 -17.22 -9.21
C LEU A 165 -10.13 -18.63 -9.61
N LEU A 166 -9.71 -19.65 -8.86
CA LEU A 166 -10.13 -21.05 -9.09
C LEU A 166 -11.63 -21.26 -8.86
N LYS A 167 -12.25 -20.49 -7.95
CA LYS A 167 -13.70 -20.55 -7.69
C LYS A 167 -14.52 -19.79 -8.74
N GLN A 168 -13.99 -18.68 -9.27
CA GLN A 168 -14.71 -17.77 -10.17
C GLN A 168 -14.50 -18.09 -11.66
N SER A 169 -13.35 -18.64 -12.03
CA SER A 169 -13.01 -18.93 -13.42
C SER A 169 -13.05 -20.43 -13.69
N HIS A 170 -13.37 -20.82 -14.92
CA HIS A 170 -13.13 -22.17 -15.43
C HIS A 170 -11.66 -22.40 -15.82
N SER A 171 -10.78 -21.45 -15.52
CA SER A 171 -9.37 -21.53 -15.89
C SER A 171 -8.61 -22.51 -15.01
N SER A 172 -7.67 -23.23 -15.61
CA SER A 172 -6.79 -24.11 -14.87
C SER A 172 -5.79 -23.32 -14.02
N ARG A 173 -5.22 -23.97 -13.00
CA ARG A 173 -4.15 -23.39 -12.18
C ARG A 173 -2.98 -22.91 -13.03
N ASP A 174 -2.64 -23.62 -14.09
CA ASP A 174 -1.51 -23.28 -14.97
C ASP A 174 -1.80 -22.04 -15.82
N GLU A 175 -3.03 -21.87 -16.32
CA GLU A 175 -3.46 -20.66 -17.02
C GLU A 175 -3.44 -19.43 -16.12
N ILE A 176 -3.95 -19.59 -14.88
CA ILE A 176 -3.89 -18.55 -13.85
C ILE A 176 -2.44 -18.18 -13.57
N ASN A 177 -1.56 -19.17 -13.39
CA ASN A 177 -0.15 -18.92 -13.14
C ASN A 177 0.56 -18.26 -14.33
N SER A 178 0.25 -18.66 -15.56
CA SER A 178 0.83 -18.05 -16.75
C SER A 178 0.51 -16.55 -16.83
N THR A 179 -0.72 -16.19 -16.48
CA THR A 179 -1.24 -14.81 -16.53
C THR A 179 -0.73 -13.95 -15.38
N TYR A 180 -0.90 -14.41 -14.14
CA TYR A 180 -0.67 -13.61 -12.93
C TYR A 180 0.68 -13.85 -12.25
N LYS A 181 1.47 -14.82 -12.77
CA LYS A 181 2.68 -15.33 -12.11
C LYS A 181 2.44 -15.68 -10.64
N ILE A 182 1.25 -16.25 -10.35
CA ILE A 182 0.73 -16.39 -9.00
C ILE A 182 1.63 -17.26 -8.11
N MET A 183 2.30 -18.26 -8.68
CA MET A 183 3.21 -19.12 -7.93
C MET A 183 4.48 -18.37 -7.50
N ARG A 184 5.07 -17.56 -8.39
CA ARG A 184 6.23 -16.72 -8.06
C ARG A 184 5.87 -15.67 -7.00
N ARG A 185 4.67 -15.12 -7.08
CA ARG A 185 4.13 -14.21 -6.06
C ARG A 185 3.98 -14.90 -4.71
N ILE A 186 3.41 -16.10 -4.65
CA ILE A 186 3.25 -16.84 -3.39
C ILE A 186 4.63 -17.15 -2.79
N GLU A 187 5.60 -17.54 -3.61
CA GLU A 187 6.98 -17.77 -3.17
C GLU A 187 7.61 -16.51 -2.56
N ALA A 188 7.45 -15.34 -3.21
CA ALA A 188 7.89 -14.06 -2.66
C ALA A 188 7.24 -13.75 -1.30
N GLU A 189 5.95 -14.01 -1.17
CA GLU A 189 5.20 -13.78 0.07
C GLU A 189 5.63 -14.74 1.19
N GLU A 190 5.93 -16.02 0.89
CA GLU A 190 6.50 -16.97 1.86
C GLU A 190 7.89 -16.54 2.32
N LEU A 191 8.77 -16.11 1.40
CA LEU A 191 10.08 -15.55 1.74
C LEU A 191 9.95 -14.31 2.62
N SER A 192 9.01 -13.43 2.29
CA SER A 192 8.75 -12.22 3.06
C SER A 192 8.26 -12.54 4.47
N LEU A 193 7.40 -13.55 4.63
CA LEU A 193 6.93 -14.02 5.94
C LEU A 193 8.09 -14.52 6.80
N ASP A 194 9.00 -15.30 6.22
CA ASP A 194 10.15 -15.86 6.94
C ASP A 194 11.14 -14.78 7.40
N ALA A 195 11.42 -13.81 6.52
CA ALA A 195 12.37 -12.73 6.79
C ALA A 195 11.82 -11.63 7.72
N SER A 196 10.51 -11.51 7.85
CA SER A 196 9.89 -10.40 8.61
C SER A 196 9.97 -10.58 10.12
N GLU A 197 10.31 -9.51 10.83
CA GLU A 197 10.10 -9.45 12.28
C GLU A 197 8.63 -9.20 12.62
N ILE A 198 8.00 -8.31 11.85
CA ILE A 198 6.62 -7.87 12.05
C ILE A 198 5.90 -7.88 10.70
N VAL A 199 4.70 -8.46 10.70
CA VAL A 199 3.76 -8.34 9.59
C VAL A 199 2.59 -7.48 10.04
N ILE A 200 2.40 -6.36 9.35
CA ILE A 200 1.31 -5.42 9.60
C ILE A 200 0.15 -5.76 8.67
N THR A 201 -1.02 -5.95 9.28
CA THR A 201 -2.28 -6.30 8.61
C THR A 201 -3.33 -5.24 8.90
N SER A 202 -4.30 -5.09 7.99
CA SER A 202 -5.38 -4.12 8.19
C SER A 202 -6.47 -4.65 9.11
N THR A 203 -6.66 -5.97 9.15
CA THR A 203 -7.76 -6.61 9.90
C THR A 203 -7.34 -7.93 10.54
N ARG A 204 -8.10 -8.37 11.54
CA ARG A 204 -7.93 -9.72 12.12
C ARG A 204 -8.27 -10.83 11.12
N GLN A 205 -9.23 -10.59 10.24
CA GLN A 205 -9.65 -11.54 9.21
C GLN A 205 -8.47 -11.89 8.29
N GLU A 206 -7.70 -10.87 7.88
CA GLU A 206 -6.49 -11.07 7.06
C GLU A 206 -5.53 -12.07 7.70
N ILE A 207 -5.32 -12.00 9.02
CA ILE A 207 -4.46 -12.95 9.75
C ILE A 207 -5.05 -14.36 9.79
N GLU A 208 -6.30 -14.49 10.23
CA GLU A 208 -6.90 -15.78 10.55
C GLU A 208 -7.38 -16.57 9.32
N GLU A 209 -7.69 -15.88 8.22
CA GLU A 209 -8.26 -16.48 7.02
C GLU A 209 -7.31 -16.45 5.81
N GLN A 210 -6.52 -15.38 5.63
CA GLN A 210 -5.67 -15.25 4.44
C GLN A 210 -4.22 -15.64 4.72
N TRP A 211 -3.56 -15.03 5.71
CA TRP A 211 -2.19 -15.40 6.09
C TRP A 211 -2.08 -16.83 6.58
N ARG A 212 -3.14 -17.36 7.21
CA ARG A 212 -3.24 -18.77 7.62
C ARG A 212 -3.08 -19.76 6.46
N LEU A 213 -3.30 -19.32 5.22
CA LEU A 213 -3.13 -20.18 4.04
C LEU A 213 -1.66 -20.48 3.75
N TYR A 214 -0.71 -19.70 4.27
CA TYR A 214 0.73 -19.81 3.98
C TYR A 214 1.40 -20.86 4.85
N ASP A 215 2.44 -21.50 4.33
CA ASP A 215 3.12 -22.59 5.03
C ASP A 215 4.03 -22.04 6.14
N GLY A 216 4.64 -20.87 5.93
CA GLY A 216 5.48 -20.16 6.90
C GLY A 216 4.71 -19.56 8.09
N PHE A 217 3.37 -19.61 8.10
CA PHE A 217 2.58 -19.00 9.15
C PHE A 217 1.40 -19.85 9.63
N GLY A 218 1.29 -20.00 10.96
CA GLY A 218 0.17 -20.71 11.59
C GLY A 218 -0.31 -19.97 12.84
N PRO A 219 -1.55 -19.43 12.89
CA PRO A 219 -2.01 -18.60 14.01
C PRO A 219 -1.88 -19.27 15.39
N ILE A 220 -2.17 -20.57 15.47
CA ILE A 220 -2.05 -21.33 16.73
C ILE A 220 -0.57 -21.50 17.12
N LEU A 221 0.30 -21.76 16.13
CA LEU A 221 1.71 -21.97 16.37
C LEU A 221 2.42 -20.68 16.76
N GLU A 222 2.11 -19.56 16.09
CA GLU A 222 2.63 -18.23 16.44
C GLU A 222 2.31 -17.89 17.89
N ARG A 223 1.04 -18.01 18.31
CA ARG A 223 0.64 -17.73 19.70
C ARG A 223 1.38 -18.60 20.71
N LYS A 224 1.62 -19.87 20.38
CA LYS A 224 2.41 -20.79 21.23
C LYS A 224 3.88 -20.35 21.31
N ILE A 225 4.49 -19.97 20.19
CA ILE A 225 5.86 -19.45 20.15
C ILE A 225 5.96 -18.18 21.00
N ARG A 226 5.04 -17.24 20.86
CA ARG A 226 5.01 -16.00 21.67
C ARG A 226 4.86 -16.28 23.16
N ALA A 227 3.96 -17.19 23.54
CA ALA A 227 3.78 -17.57 24.94
C ALA A 227 5.06 -18.19 25.53
N ARG A 228 5.82 -18.96 24.74
CA ARG A 228 7.11 -19.53 25.15
C ARG A 228 8.19 -18.45 25.28
N ILE A 229 8.34 -17.57 24.30
CA ILE A 229 9.29 -16.44 24.33
C ILE A 229 9.04 -15.58 25.56
N LYS A 230 7.78 -15.22 25.86
CA LYS A 230 7.40 -14.43 27.03
C LYS A 230 7.80 -15.09 28.37
N ARG A 231 7.85 -16.43 28.39
CA ARG A 231 8.25 -17.22 29.57
C ARG A 231 9.75 -17.58 29.56
N ASN A 232 10.53 -16.99 28.65
CA ASN A 232 11.94 -17.30 28.43
C ASN A 232 12.20 -18.80 28.17
N VAL A 233 11.27 -19.47 27.49
CA VAL A 233 11.36 -20.89 27.13
C VAL A 233 11.85 -21.02 25.69
N SER A 234 12.87 -21.86 25.47
CA SER A 234 13.41 -22.13 24.13
C SER A 234 12.32 -22.56 23.14
N CYS A 235 12.39 -22.00 21.93
CA CYS A 235 11.52 -22.34 20.80
C CYS A 235 12.21 -23.26 19.79
N TYR A 236 13.37 -23.85 20.13
CA TYR A 236 14.14 -24.77 19.27
C TYR A 236 14.42 -24.20 17.87
N GLY A 237 14.77 -22.91 17.80
CA GLY A 237 15.03 -22.21 16.54
C GLY A 237 13.80 -21.92 15.69
N ARG A 238 12.57 -22.27 16.15
CA ARG A 238 11.35 -21.88 15.44
C ARG A 238 11.08 -20.40 15.64
N PHE A 239 10.95 -19.72 14.52
CA PHE A 239 10.58 -18.32 14.44
C PHE A 239 9.32 -18.18 13.57
N MET A 240 8.52 -17.17 13.87
CA MET A 240 7.41 -16.69 13.05
C MET A 240 7.37 -15.17 13.22
N PRO A 241 6.92 -14.40 12.22
CA PRO A 241 6.74 -12.96 12.35
C PRO A 241 5.66 -12.63 13.37
N ARG A 242 5.74 -11.45 13.99
CA ARG A 242 4.67 -10.95 14.86
C ARG A 242 3.60 -10.30 13.99
N MET A 243 2.39 -10.85 14.03
CA MET A 243 1.25 -10.26 13.36
C MET A 243 0.70 -9.09 14.18
N VAL A 244 0.61 -7.90 13.58
CA VAL A 244 0.07 -6.69 14.20
C VAL A 244 -1.05 -6.15 13.33
N ILE A 245 -2.18 -5.80 13.94
CA ILE A 245 -3.30 -5.18 13.25
C ILE A 245 -3.16 -3.67 13.42
N ILE A 246 -2.88 -2.97 12.32
CA ILE A 246 -2.83 -1.50 12.24
C ILE A 246 -3.74 -1.10 11.09
N PRO A 247 -5.03 -0.84 11.36
CA PRO A 247 -5.97 -0.44 10.31
C PRO A 247 -5.53 0.89 9.68
N PRO A 248 -5.56 1.04 8.35
CA PRO A 248 -5.32 2.33 7.72
C PRO A 248 -6.37 3.36 8.11
N GLY A 249 -5.94 4.62 8.17
CA GLY A 249 -6.85 5.77 8.23
C GLY A 249 -7.29 6.26 6.85
N MET A 250 -8.25 7.18 6.85
CA MET A 250 -8.53 8.05 5.70
C MET A 250 -8.17 9.48 6.06
N GLU A 251 -7.65 10.19 5.07
CA GLU A 251 -7.43 11.61 5.16
C GLU A 251 -8.72 12.37 4.85
N PHE A 252 -9.07 13.38 5.66
CA PHE A 252 -10.34 14.10 5.55
C PHE A 252 -10.23 15.52 5.00
N HIS A 253 -9.04 16.07 4.71
CA HIS A 253 -8.90 17.46 4.26
C HIS A 253 -9.66 17.79 2.96
N HIS A 254 -9.84 16.80 2.09
CA HIS A 254 -10.62 16.94 0.85
C HIS A 254 -12.08 16.51 0.99
N ILE A 255 -12.50 16.10 2.20
CA ILE A 255 -13.87 15.74 2.51
C ILE A 255 -14.45 16.89 3.32
N VAL A 256 -15.18 17.78 2.67
CA VAL A 256 -15.98 18.80 3.35
C VAL A 256 -17.20 18.09 3.94
N PRO A 257 -17.37 18.01 5.27
CA PRO A 257 -18.60 17.53 5.85
C PRO A 257 -19.73 18.45 5.40
N LEU A 258 -20.76 17.89 4.77
CA LEU A 258 -22.02 18.60 4.62
C LEU A 258 -22.70 18.50 5.98
N ASP A 259 -22.62 19.57 6.77
CA ASP A 259 -23.42 19.70 8.01
C ASP A 259 -24.89 19.83 7.60
N GLY A 260 -25.54 18.68 7.41
CA GLY A 260 -26.97 18.57 7.20
C GLY A 260 -27.48 17.47 8.12
N ASP A 261 -28.20 17.88 9.17
CA ASP A 261 -28.90 16.96 10.07
C ASP A 261 -29.73 15.98 9.25
N MET A 262 -29.43 14.68 9.37
CA MET A 262 -30.19 13.62 8.69
C MET A 262 -31.61 13.45 9.27
N ASP A 263 -31.93 14.13 10.36
CA ASP A 263 -33.21 14.06 11.07
C ASP A 263 -33.73 15.47 11.36
N GLY A 264 -34.32 16.14 10.37
CA GLY A 264 -34.96 17.43 10.60
C GLY A 264 -35.45 18.05 9.30
N GLU A 265 -36.73 18.40 9.27
CA GLU A 265 -37.39 19.11 8.18
C GLU A 265 -36.50 20.27 7.70
N THR A 266 -36.23 20.31 6.40
CA THR A 266 -35.44 21.39 5.77
C THR A 266 -36.29 22.66 5.79
N GLU A 267 -36.23 23.42 6.89
CA GLU A 267 -36.61 24.82 6.85
C GLU A 267 -35.63 25.52 5.92
N THR A 268 -36.16 25.96 4.78
CA THR A 268 -35.45 26.72 3.75
C THR A 268 -35.01 28.06 4.34
N ASN A 269 -33.82 28.12 4.94
CA ASN A 269 -33.13 29.38 5.16
C ASN A 269 -32.51 29.82 3.83
N GLU A 270 -33.14 30.82 3.21
CA GLU A 270 -32.80 31.38 1.88
C GLU A 270 -31.45 32.13 1.81
N ASP A 271 -30.66 32.18 2.90
CA ASP A 271 -29.48 33.05 3.02
C ASP A 271 -28.11 32.36 3.00
N HIS A 272 -28.05 31.04 2.76
CA HIS A 272 -26.77 30.37 2.46
C HIS A 272 -26.74 30.00 0.98
N PRO A 273 -25.78 30.52 0.17
CA PRO A 273 -25.65 30.10 -1.21
C PRO A 273 -25.34 28.62 -1.20
N THR A 274 -26.31 27.81 -1.64
CA THR A 274 -26.11 26.41 -1.97
C THR A 274 -24.82 26.31 -2.75
N SER A 275 -23.85 25.56 -2.22
CA SER A 275 -22.60 25.31 -2.91
C SER A 275 -22.92 24.93 -4.35
N PRO A 276 -22.34 25.59 -5.36
CA PRO A 276 -22.68 25.33 -6.75
C PRO A 276 -22.53 23.84 -7.05
N ASP A 277 -23.49 23.27 -7.79
CA ASP A 277 -23.47 21.86 -8.14
C ASP A 277 -22.09 21.48 -8.74
N PRO A 278 -21.48 20.36 -8.32
CA PRO A 278 -20.18 19.95 -8.82
C PRO A 278 -20.19 19.87 -10.35
N HIS A 279 -19.05 20.15 -11.03
CA HIS A 279 -18.98 20.09 -12.49
C HIS A 279 -19.47 18.75 -13.10
N ILE A 280 -19.23 17.64 -12.39
CA ILE A 280 -19.67 16.30 -12.80
C ILE A 280 -21.19 16.08 -12.69
N TRP A 281 -21.90 16.96 -11.97
CA TRP A 281 -23.32 16.84 -11.70
C TRP A 281 -24.14 16.72 -12.98
N THR A 282 -23.92 17.61 -13.95
CA THR A 282 -24.64 17.60 -15.23
C THR A 282 -24.36 16.31 -16.03
N GLU A 283 -23.14 15.78 -15.94
CA GLU A 283 -22.73 14.55 -16.64
C GLU A 283 -23.38 13.29 -16.06
N ILE A 284 -23.63 13.28 -14.74
CA ILE A 284 -24.27 12.16 -14.04
C ILE A 284 -25.79 12.28 -14.14
N MET A 285 -26.35 13.46 -13.84
CA MET A 285 -27.79 13.67 -13.72
C MET A 285 -28.57 13.45 -15.01
N ARG A 286 -27.92 13.59 -16.18
CA ARG A 286 -28.53 13.27 -17.49
C ARG A 286 -29.01 11.82 -17.60
N PHE A 287 -28.50 10.90 -16.77
CA PHE A 287 -28.92 9.49 -16.76
C PHE A 287 -30.09 9.21 -15.81
N PHE A 288 -30.51 10.18 -14.99
CA PHE A 288 -31.56 10.01 -13.99
C PHE A 288 -32.88 10.65 -14.45
N THR A 289 -33.97 9.88 -14.42
CA THR A 289 -35.32 10.41 -14.69
C THR A 289 -35.81 11.34 -13.58
N ASN A 290 -35.40 11.09 -12.33
CA ASN A 290 -35.68 11.97 -11.19
C ASN A 290 -34.41 12.17 -10.36
N PRO A 291 -33.64 13.25 -10.62
CA PRO A 291 -32.43 13.62 -9.89
C PRO A 291 -32.61 13.84 -8.38
N ARG A 292 -33.85 14.03 -7.89
CA ARG A 292 -34.14 14.29 -6.48
C ARG A 292 -34.32 13.03 -5.64
N LYS A 293 -34.30 11.83 -6.24
CA LYS A 293 -34.35 10.58 -5.47
C LYS A 293 -33.02 10.36 -4.75
N PRO A 294 -33.03 9.78 -3.53
CA PRO A 294 -31.80 9.36 -2.85
C PRO A 294 -30.97 8.46 -3.76
N MET A 295 -29.67 8.74 -3.85
CA MET A 295 -28.73 7.98 -4.67
C MET A 295 -28.03 6.91 -3.85
N ILE A 296 -27.84 5.73 -4.45
CA ILE A 296 -26.88 4.74 -3.96
C ILE A 296 -25.56 4.99 -4.69
N LEU A 297 -24.55 5.48 -3.98
CA LEU A 297 -23.21 5.71 -4.53
C LEU A 297 -22.28 4.54 -4.21
N ALA A 298 -21.72 3.92 -5.24
CA ALA A 298 -20.67 2.91 -5.11
C ALA A 298 -19.49 3.29 -6.02
N LEU A 299 -18.31 3.47 -5.44
CA LEU A 299 -17.08 3.85 -6.15
C LEU A 299 -16.00 2.79 -5.91
N ALA A 300 -15.56 2.14 -6.99
CA ALA A 300 -14.44 1.21 -6.96
C ALA A 300 -13.81 1.09 -8.36
N ARG A 301 -12.59 0.56 -8.43
CA ARG A 301 -11.96 0.18 -9.71
C ARG A 301 -12.85 -0.84 -10.45
N PRO A 302 -12.88 -0.83 -11.79
CA PRO A 302 -13.62 -1.80 -12.60
C PRO A 302 -12.91 -3.17 -12.61
N ASP A 303 -12.88 -3.81 -11.44
CA ASP A 303 -12.30 -5.13 -11.23
C ASP A 303 -13.44 -6.13 -10.92
N PRO A 304 -13.45 -7.33 -11.53
CA PRO A 304 -14.50 -8.34 -11.28
C PRO A 304 -14.72 -8.66 -9.80
N LYS A 305 -13.68 -8.59 -8.95
CA LYS A 305 -13.81 -8.80 -7.49
C LYS A 305 -14.67 -7.77 -6.80
N LYS A 306 -14.80 -6.56 -7.35
CA LYS A 306 -15.63 -5.48 -6.77
C LYS A 306 -17.11 -5.71 -7.00
N ASN A 307 -17.47 -6.62 -7.91
CA ASN A 307 -18.83 -7.12 -8.10
C ASN A 307 -19.89 -6.03 -8.37
N ILE A 308 -19.48 -4.91 -8.99
CA ILE A 308 -20.37 -3.77 -9.30
C ILE A 308 -21.53 -4.21 -10.21
N THR A 309 -21.29 -5.16 -11.12
CA THR A 309 -22.32 -5.70 -12.03
C THR A 309 -23.45 -6.38 -11.27
N THR A 310 -23.14 -7.14 -10.22
CA THR A 310 -24.17 -7.77 -9.37
C THR A 310 -24.93 -6.74 -8.55
N LEU A 311 -24.28 -5.67 -8.07
CA LEU A 311 -24.97 -4.55 -7.41
C LEU A 311 -26.00 -3.92 -8.35
N VAL A 312 -25.62 -3.64 -9.60
CA VAL A 312 -26.54 -3.08 -10.62
C VAL A 312 -27.70 -4.04 -10.90
N LYS A 313 -27.42 -5.34 -11.05
CA LYS A 313 -28.45 -6.37 -11.26
C LYS A 313 -29.41 -6.44 -10.08
N ALA A 314 -28.90 -6.52 -8.85
CA ALA A 314 -29.72 -6.57 -7.64
C ALA A 314 -30.60 -5.32 -7.48
N PHE A 315 -30.06 -4.15 -7.80
CA PHE A 315 -30.83 -2.90 -7.81
C PHE A 315 -31.95 -2.92 -8.86
N GLY A 316 -31.66 -3.37 -10.09
CA GLY A 316 -32.64 -3.45 -11.18
C GLY A 316 -33.72 -4.53 -10.99
N GLU A 317 -33.41 -5.60 -10.27
CA GLU A 317 -34.35 -6.68 -9.94
C GLU A 317 -35.16 -6.40 -8.66
N CYS A 318 -34.77 -5.39 -7.88
CA CYS A 318 -35.52 -4.98 -6.70
C CYS A 318 -36.86 -4.38 -7.13
N ARG A 319 -37.96 -4.98 -6.68
CA ARG A 319 -39.29 -4.40 -6.91
C ARG A 319 -39.38 -3.05 -6.21
N PRO A 320 -40.07 -2.07 -6.79
CA PRO A 320 -40.27 -0.78 -6.13
C PRO A 320 -40.85 -1.01 -4.74
N LEU A 321 -40.15 -0.48 -3.72
CA LEU A 321 -40.67 -0.31 -2.37
C LEU A 321 -41.86 0.64 -2.39
#